data_AF-A0A553H4W5-F1
#
_entry.id   AF-A0A553H4W5-F1
#
_cell.length_a   1.000
_cell.length_b   1.000
_cell.length_c   1.000
_cell.angle_alpha   90.00
_cell.angle_beta   90.00
_cell.angle_gamma   90.00
#
_symmetry.space_group_name_H-M   'P 1'
#
loop_
_entity.id
_entity.type
_entity.pdbx_description
1 polymer ?
#
loop_
_entity_poly.entity_id
_entity_poly.type
_entity_poly.pdbx_seq_one_letter_code
_entity_poly.pdbx_strand_id
1 'polypeptide(L)'
;MTETTQYHIFGIATPADGCLFVDYIPHELTDHEQSLLHHIHQHPDRVLQNWEAAASPRPADVFEIECVNDEETAREAVEFWRAYFKYLGGSIIEVGHIHPPVE
;
A
#
# COMPACT_ATOMS: atom_id res chain seq x y z
N MET A 1 24.31 5.36 15.95
CA MET A 1 22.85 5.34 16.08
C MET A 1 22.38 4.46 14.95
N THR A 2 21.85 3.28 15.23
CA THR A 2 21.21 2.44 14.21
C THR A 2 19.93 3.15 13.82
N GLU A 3 19.88 3.73 12.63
CA GLU A 3 18.63 4.25 12.08
C GLU A 3 17.65 3.07 12.03
N THR A 4 16.62 3.13 12.85
CA THR A 4 15.49 2.22 12.74
C THR A 4 14.71 2.64 11.51
N THR A 5 14.74 1.81 10.46
CA THR A 5 13.91 2.01 9.28
C THR A 5 12.45 2.09 9.72
N GLN A 6 11.82 3.23 9.47
CA GLN A 6 10.39 3.39 9.72
C GLN A 6 9.61 2.86 8.52
N TYR A 7 8.45 2.27 8.79
CA TYR A 7 7.55 1.72 7.79
C TYR A 7 6.22 2.46 7.86
N HIS A 8 5.76 2.95 6.72
CA HIS A 8 4.53 3.70 6.58
C HIS A 8 3.48 2.80 5.95
N ILE A 9 2.41 2.55 6.70
CA ILE A 9 1.25 1.83 6.23
C ILE A 9 0.38 2.83 5.48
N PHE A 10 0.01 2.53 4.25
CA PHE A 10 -0.79 3.40 3.39
C PHE A 10 -2.03 2.67 2.86
N GLY A 11 -3.03 3.47 2.49
CA GLY A 11 -4.19 3.04 1.73
C GLY A 11 -4.25 3.74 0.38
N ILE A 12 -4.78 3.05 -0.64
CA ILE A 12 -5.17 3.65 -1.92
C ILE A 12 -6.64 3.34 -2.15
N ALA A 13 -7.48 4.37 -2.11
CA ALA A 13 -8.92 4.24 -2.26
C ALA A 13 -9.38 4.95 -3.53
N THR A 14 -9.78 4.16 -4.53
CA THR A 14 -10.25 4.69 -5.81
C THR A 14 -11.77 4.83 -5.82
N PRO A 15 -12.34 6.04 -6.01
CA PRO A 15 -13.79 6.22 -6.06
C PRO A 15 -14.48 5.48 -7.21
N ALA A 16 -13.71 5.09 -8.23
CA ALA A 16 -14.21 4.48 -9.47
C ALA A 16 -14.76 3.06 -9.25
N ASP A 17 -14.15 2.28 -8.37
CA ASP A 17 -14.51 0.88 -8.11
C ASP A 17 -14.81 0.59 -6.63
N GLY A 18 -14.50 1.53 -5.73
CA GLY A 18 -14.71 1.37 -4.29
C GLY A 18 -13.79 0.32 -3.66
N CYS A 19 -12.75 -0.12 -4.38
CA CYS A 19 -11.73 -1.01 -3.83
C CYS A 19 -10.70 -0.21 -3.05
N LEU A 20 -10.14 -0.86 -2.03
CA LEU A 20 -9.06 -0.33 -1.22
C LEU A 20 -7.86 -1.27 -1.30
N PHE A 21 -6.72 -0.71 -1.67
CA PHE A 21 -5.43 -1.36 -1.52
C PHE A 21 -4.79 -0.88 -0.21
N VAL A 22 -4.26 -1.79 0.60
CA VAL A 22 -3.55 -1.47 1.84
C VAL A 22 -2.25 -2.23 1.87
N ASP A 23 -1.16 -1.51 2.08
CA ASP A 23 0.18 -2.09 2.21
C ASP A 23 1.11 -1.16 3.00
N TYR A 24 2.39 -1.52 3.12
CA TYR A 24 3.41 -0.69 3.73
C TYR A 24 4.62 -0.46 2.81
N ILE A 25 5.33 0.64 3.04
CA ILE A 25 6.63 0.93 2.43
C ILE A 25 7.61 1.48 3.47
N PRO A 26 8.93 1.26 3.33
CA PRO A 26 9.93 1.96 4.13
C PRO A 26 9.90 3.48 3.87
N HIS A 27 10.26 4.26 4.89
CA HIS A 27 10.27 5.74 4.87
C HIS A 27 11.00 6.33 3.64
N GLU A 28 12.08 5.69 3.20
CA GLU A 28 12.88 6.09 2.04
C GLU A 28 12.09 6.12 0.72
N LEU A 29 10.92 5.49 0.67
CA LEU A 29 10.04 5.46 -0.49
C LEU A 29 8.81 6.37 -0.35
N THR A 30 8.69 7.07 0.79
CA THR A 30 7.54 7.91 1.10
C THR A 30 7.60 9.30 0.48
N ASP A 31 8.74 9.68 -0.09
CA ASP A 31 8.98 11.06 -0.52
C ASP A 31 7.96 11.54 -1.57
N HIS A 32 7.38 10.63 -2.38
CA HIS A 32 6.38 10.99 -3.38
C HIS A 32 5.35 9.87 -3.64
N GLU A 33 4.04 10.17 -3.53
CA GLU A 33 2.94 9.26 -3.88
C GLU A 33 2.99 8.84 -5.36
N GLN A 34 3.55 9.70 -6.23
CA GLN A 34 3.81 9.36 -7.63
C GLN A 34 4.82 8.21 -7.78
N SER A 35 5.87 8.17 -6.95
CA SER A 35 6.85 7.08 -6.95
C SER A 35 6.23 5.78 -6.48
N LEU A 36 5.36 5.83 -5.45
CA LEU A 36 4.60 4.66 -5.00
C LEU A 36 3.70 4.11 -6.11
N LEU A 37 2.92 4.97 -6.78
CA LEU A 37 2.06 4.54 -7.88
C LEU A 37 2.88 4.00 -9.06
N HIS A 38 4.05 4.57 -9.33
CA HIS A 38 4.97 4.04 -10.33
C HIS A 38 5.48 2.64 -9.97
N HIS A 39 5.78 2.39 -8.70
CA HIS A 39 6.19 1.06 -8.23
C HIS A 39 5.07 0.03 -8.36
N ILE A 40 3.85 0.41 -7.99
CA ILE A 40 2.63 -0.41 -8.19
C ILE A 40 2.46 -0.75 -9.68
N HIS A 41 2.66 0.24 -10.56
CA HIS A 41 2.57 0.06 -12.01
C HIS A 41 3.55 -0.98 -12.56
N GLN A 42 4.74 -1.03 -12.00
CA GLN A 42 5.80 -1.95 -12.42
C GLN A 42 5.69 -3.33 -11.76
N HIS A 43 4.83 -3.49 -10.76
CA HIS A 43 4.73 -4.72 -10.01
C HIS A 43 4.19 -5.88 -10.89
N PRO A 44 4.77 -7.09 -10.82
CA PRO A 44 4.40 -8.20 -11.70
C PRO A 44 3.07 -8.89 -11.32
N ASP A 45 2.47 -8.52 -10.19
CA ASP A 45 1.21 -9.11 -9.74
C ASP A 45 0.05 -8.73 -10.67
N ARG A 46 -0.56 -9.74 -11.29
CA ARG A 46 -1.64 -9.54 -12.28
C ARG A 46 -2.92 -8.97 -11.68
N VAL A 47 -3.23 -9.29 -10.42
CA VAL A 47 -4.43 -8.74 -9.75
C VAL A 47 -4.23 -7.25 -9.56
N LEU A 48 -3.03 -6.85 -9.11
CA LEU A 48 -2.68 -5.44 -8.93
C LEU A 48 -2.68 -4.68 -10.27
N GLN A 49 -2.07 -5.24 -11.32
CA GLN A 49 -2.07 -4.64 -12.67
C GLN A 49 -3.48 -4.47 -13.25
N ASN A 50 -4.34 -5.49 -13.09
CA ASN A 50 -5.72 -5.41 -13.58
C ASN A 50 -6.53 -4.36 -12.83
N TRP A 51 -6.34 -4.26 -11.50
CA TRP A 51 -6.98 -3.24 -10.70
C TRP A 51 -6.50 -1.84 -11.08
N GLU A 52 -5.19 -1.63 -11.16
CA GLU A 52 -4.61 -0.34 -11.51
C GLU A 52 -5.09 0.14 -12.88
N ALA A 53 -5.13 -0.75 -13.88
CA ALA A 53 -5.63 -0.43 -15.21
C ALA A 53 -7.12 -0.04 -15.23
N ALA A 54 -7.94 -0.66 -14.36
CA ALA A 54 -9.37 -0.38 -14.27
C ALA A 54 -9.67 0.88 -13.44
N ALA A 55 -8.99 1.05 -12.31
CA ALA A 55 -9.26 2.08 -11.33
C ALA A 55 -8.49 3.38 -11.60
N SER A 56 -7.34 3.31 -12.28
CA SER A 56 -6.46 4.45 -12.60
C SER A 56 -6.16 5.33 -11.38
N PRO A 57 -5.56 4.78 -10.30
CA PRO A 57 -5.30 5.52 -9.07
C PRO A 57 -4.40 6.73 -9.30
N ARG A 58 -4.65 7.82 -8.58
CA ARG A 58 -3.91 9.08 -8.64
C ARG A 58 -3.26 9.37 -7.28
N PRO A 59 -2.26 10.27 -7.23
CA PRO A 59 -1.61 10.65 -5.96
C PRO A 59 -2.59 11.07 -4.86
N ALA A 60 -3.66 11.78 -5.23
CA ALA A 60 -4.70 12.23 -4.29
C ALA A 60 -5.58 11.10 -3.70
N ASP A 61 -5.49 9.90 -4.27
CA ASP A 61 -6.23 8.71 -3.81
C ASP A 61 -5.40 7.90 -2.77
N VAL A 62 -4.13 8.30 -2.53
CA VAL A 62 -3.21 7.71 -1.55
C VAL A 62 -3.31 8.45 -0.22
N PHE A 63 -3.31 7.72 0.90
CA PHE A 63 -3.26 8.29 2.25
C PHE A 63 -2.45 7.41 3.19
N GLU A 64 -1.76 8.03 4.15
CA GLU A 64 -1.11 7.31 5.25
C GLU A 64 -2.14 6.90 6.31
N ILE A 65 -2.01 5.67 6.82
CA ILE A 65 -2.83 5.13 7.90
C ILE A 65 -2.09 5.25 9.23
N GLU A 66 -0.86 4.72 9.29
CA GLU A 66 0.01 4.81 10.46
C GLU A 66 1.48 4.58 10.10
N CYS A 67 2.37 4.82 11.07
CA CYS A 67 3.83 4.64 10.93
C CYS A 67 4.35 3.79 12.10
N VAL A 68 5.20 2.80 11.79
CA VAL A 68 5.77 1.84 12.75
C VAL A 68 7.28 1.69 12.53
N ASN A 69 8.00 1.11 13.50
CA ASN A 69 9.48 1.16 13.53
C ASN A 69 10.17 -0.16 13.13
N ASP A 70 9.42 -1.14 12.64
CA ASP A 70 9.94 -2.43 12.17
C ASP A 70 8.99 -3.10 11.17
N GLU A 71 9.56 -3.96 10.32
CA GLU A 71 8.84 -4.61 9.23
C GLU A 71 7.80 -5.64 9.71
N GLU A 72 8.08 -6.34 10.82
CA GLU A 72 7.16 -7.35 11.35
C GLU A 72 5.86 -6.69 11.81
N THR A 73 5.97 -5.59 12.57
CA THR A 73 4.84 -4.77 12.98
C THR A 73 4.12 -4.16 11.78
N ALA A 74 4.84 -3.74 10.73
CA ALA A 74 4.22 -3.21 9.52
C ALA A 74 3.36 -4.26 8.79
N ARG A 75 3.86 -5.49 8.71
CA ARG A 75 3.12 -6.63 8.15
C ARG A 75 1.86 -6.92 8.96
N GLU A 76 1.98 -7.01 10.29
CA GLU A 76 0.84 -7.23 11.19
C GLU A 76 -0.20 -6.11 11.09
N ALA A 77 0.25 -4.85 10.99
CA ALA A 77 -0.60 -3.70 10.78
C ALA A 77 -1.38 -3.79 9.46
N VAL A 78 -0.73 -4.17 8.35
CA VAL A 78 -1.42 -4.37 7.07
C VAL A 78 -2.47 -5.47 7.16
N GLU A 79 -2.15 -6.60 7.80
CA GLU A 79 -3.12 -7.68 8.03
C GLU A 79 -4.33 -7.18 8.83
N PHE A 80 -4.08 -6.41 9.90
CA PHE A 80 -5.12 -5.80 10.72
C PHE A 80 -5.99 -4.83 9.92
N TRP A 81 -5.41 -3.87 9.19
CA TRP A 81 -6.16 -2.87 8.45
C TRP A 81 -6.98 -3.48 7.31
N ARG A 82 -6.42 -4.46 6.59
CA ARG A 82 -7.17 -5.23 5.59
C ARG A 82 -8.38 -5.91 6.23
N ALA A 83 -8.23 -6.55 7.38
CA ALA A 83 -9.34 -7.19 8.09
C ALA A 83 -10.37 -6.17 8.60
N TYR A 84 -9.92 -5.05 9.14
CA TYR A 84 -10.77 -3.98 9.66
C TYR A 84 -11.64 -3.36 8.56
N PHE A 85 -11.05 -2.99 7.43
CA PHE A 85 -11.82 -2.42 6.32
C PHE A 85 -12.77 -3.43 5.67
N LYS A 86 -12.39 -4.72 5.58
CA LYS A 86 -13.32 -5.79 5.18
C LYS A 86 -14.51 -5.89 6.13
N TYR A 87 -14.26 -5.83 7.45
CA TYR A 87 -15.32 -5.86 8.46
C TYR A 87 -16.29 -4.67 8.31
N LEU A 88 -15.79 -3.49 7.92
CA LEU A 88 -16.62 -2.32 7.61
C LEU A 88 -17.37 -2.41 6.27
N GLY A 89 -17.18 -3.49 5.50
CA GLY A 89 -17.84 -3.71 4.21
C GLY A 89 -17.04 -3.19 3.00
N GLY A 90 -15.79 -2.79 3.20
CA GLY A 90 -14.88 -2.40 2.12
C GLY A 90 -14.40 -3.60 1.29
N SER A 91 -14.23 -3.40 -0.01
CA SER A 91 -13.61 -4.37 -0.91
C SER A 91 -12.10 -4.19 -0.89
N ILE A 92 -11.35 -5.22 -0.47
CA ILE A 92 -9.89 -5.16 -0.39
C ILE A 92 -9.26 -5.90 -1.57
N ILE A 93 -8.22 -5.30 -2.14
CA ILE A 93 -7.38 -5.96 -3.15
C ILE A 93 -6.44 -6.94 -2.45
N GLU A 94 -6.68 -8.22 -2.66
CA GLU A 94 -5.95 -9.32 -2.04
C GLU A 94 -4.69 -9.64 -2.85
N VAL A 95 -3.59 -8.94 -2.55
CA VAL A 95 -2.28 -9.18 -3.15
C VAL A 95 -1.20 -9.29 -2.08
N GLY A 96 -0.05 -9.88 -2.44
CA GLY A 96 1.13 -9.88 -1.58
C GLY A 96 1.69 -8.47 -1.34
N HIS A 97 2.62 -8.34 -0.40
CA HIS A 97 3.28 -7.07 -0.13
C HIS A 97 4.09 -6.61 -1.35
N ILE A 98 3.96 -5.33 -1.71
CA ILE A 98 4.77 -4.72 -2.76
C ILE A 98 6.17 -4.39 -2.21
N HIS A 99 7.01 -5.41 -2.03
CA HIS A 99 8.39 -5.15 -1.64
C HIS A 99 9.06 -4.24 -2.69
N PRO A 100 9.73 -3.17 -2.27
CA PRO A 100 10.59 -2.45 -3.20
C PRO A 100 11.72 -3.37 -3.70
N PRO A 101 12.22 -3.16 -4.92
CA PRO A 101 13.40 -3.88 -5.37
C PRO A 101 14.54 -3.50 -4.42
N VAL A 102 15.24 -4.49 -3.87
CA VAL A 102 16.54 -4.25 -3.27
C VAL A 102 17.47 -3.91 -4.44
N GLU A 103 17.85 -2.64 -4.58
CA GLU A 103 18.92 -2.24 -5.50
C GLU A 103 20.28 -2.83 -5.09
#